data_AF-A0A356X4M5-F1
#
_entry.id   AF-A0A356X4M5-F1
#
_cell.length_a   1.000
_cell.length_b   1.000
_cell.length_c   1.000
_cell.angle_alpha   90.00
_cell.angle_beta   90.00
_cell.angle_gamma   90.00
#
_symmetry.space_group_name_H-M   'P 1'
#
loop_
_entity.id
_entity.type
_entity.pdbx_description
1 polymer ?
#
loop_
_entity_poly.entity_id
_entity_poly.type
_entity_poly.pdbx_seq_one_letter_code
_entity_poly.pdbx_strand_id
1 'polypeptide(L)'
;VGRRARPVIITDEEQNLKATHTGYESLGINHFREWIVNEKELQIADEIKGKKAEATAYIHLHPEVKPIKIEECVYKLKNLTLVLDNPISVTIESYLFCLGFNKTQQAQRFVISFNKSLKTTLKT
;
A
#
# COMPACT_ATOMS: atom_id res chain seq x y z
N VAL A 1 -28.20 1.69 0.69
CA VAL A 1 -27.22 2.45 -0.13
C VAL A 1 -25.86 2.40 0.54
N GLY A 2 -24.83 1.86 -0.12
CA GLY A 2 -23.47 1.84 0.43
C GLY A 2 -22.87 3.25 0.37
N ARG A 3 -22.26 3.72 1.46
CA ARG A 3 -21.53 5.00 1.51
C ARG A 3 -20.25 4.88 0.67
N ARG A 4 -20.40 4.92 -0.66
CA ARG A 4 -19.29 4.73 -1.61
C ARG A 4 -18.31 5.89 -1.47
N ALA A 5 -17.05 5.58 -1.22
CA ALA A 5 -15.96 6.56 -1.22
C ALA A 5 -15.86 7.23 -2.60
N ARG A 6 -15.61 8.53 -2.60
CA ARG A 6 -15.34 9.31 -3.81
C ARG A 6 -13.87 9.75 -3.79
N PRO A 7 -13.08 9.44 -4.83
CA PRO A 7 -11.72 9.94 -4.92
C PRO A 7 -11.71 11.44 -5.26
N VAL A 8 -10.69 12.14 -4.78
CA VAL A 8 -10.40 13.54 -5.08
C VAL A 8 -8.93 13.63 -5.48
N ILE A 9 -8.67 14.09 -6.71
CA ILE A 9 -7.33 14.30 -7.23
C ILE A 9 -6.82 15.66 -6.73
N ILE A 10 -5.57 15.69 -6.28
CA ILE A 10 -4.89 16.89 -5.73
C ILE A 10 -3.78 17.33 -6.68
N THR A 11 -3.00 16.38 -7.20
CA THR A 11 -1.93 16.58 -8.17
C THR A 11 -2.05 15.52 -9.25
N ASP A 12 -1.91 15.91 -10.53
CA ASP A 12 -1.93 15.03 -11.69
C ASP A 12 -0.88 15.53 -12.70
N GLU A 13 0.34 15.04 -12.55
CA GLU A 13 1.51 15.35 -13.35
C GLU A 13 2.09 14.05 -13.93
N GLU A 14 2.91 14.15 -14.98
CA GLU A 14 3.43 12.99 -15.72
C GLU A 14 4.08 11.91 -14.83
N GLN A 15 4.78 12.33 -13.78
CA GLN A 15 5.52 11.46 -12.87
C GLN A 15 5.02 11.53 -11.42
N ASN A 16 3.96 12.31 -11.16
CA ASN A 16 3.42 12.51 -9.82
C ASN A 16 1.89 12.53 -9.83
N LEU A 17 1.28 11.58 -9.11
CA LEU A 17 -0.15 11.58 -8.82
C LEU A 17 -0.35 11.71 -7.32
N LYS A 18 -1.21 12.62 -6.87
CA LYS A 18 -1.62 12.71 -5.48
C LYS A 18 -3.13 12.76 -5.38
N ALA A 19 -3.71 11.92 -4.51
CA ALA A 19 -5.15 11.85 -4.32
C ALA A 19 -5.54 11.55 -2.88
N THR A 20 -6.81 11.83 -2.56
CA THR A 20 -7.49 11.43 -1.32
C THR A 20 -8.87 10.85 -1.64
N HIS A 21 -9.61 10.39 -0.64
CA HIS A 21 -10.98 9.93 -0.83
C HIS A 21 -11.86 10.13 0.41
N THR A 22 -13.18 10.15 0.19
CA THR A 22 -14.18 10.39 1.25
C THR A 22 -14.51 9.16 2.12
N GLY A 23 -13.80 8.05 1.94
CA GLY A 23 -14.18 6.75 2.52
C GLY A 23 -14.08 6.68 4.05
N TYR A 24 -13.31 7.58 4.65
CA TYR A 24 -13.10 7.65 6.10
C TYR A 24 -13.63 8.95 6.73
N GLU A 25 -14.40 9.76 6.00
CA GLU A 25 -14.93 11.04 6.49
C GLU A 25 -15.76 10.90 7.76
N SER A 26 -16.56 9.84 7.89
CA SER A 26 -17.36 9.60 9.10
C SER A 26 -16.51 9.34 10.34
N LEU A 27 -15.22 9.04 10.17
CA LEU A 27 -14.25 8.89 11.26
C LEU A 27 -13.44 10.17 11.50
N GLY A 28 -13.68 11.23 10.72
CA GLY A 28 -12.86 12.45 10.73
C GLY A 28 -11.42 12.19 10.27
N ILE A 29 -11.23 11.23 9.37
CA ILE A 29 -9.93 10.82 8.84
C ILE A 29 -9.89 11.10 7.34
N ASN A 30 -8.78 11.66 6.87
CA ASN A 30 -8.44 11.78 5.46
C ASN A 30 -7.19 10.96 5.17
N HIS A 31 -7.29 10.04 4.21
CA HIS A 31 -6.16 9.29 3.69
C HIS A 31 -5.71 9.92 2.38
N PHE A 32 -4.47 10.38 2.34
CA PHE A 32 -3.79 10.87 1.14
C PHE A 32 -2.81 9.81 0.68
N ARG A 33 -2.75 9.61 -0.63
CA ARG A 33 -1.73 8.79 -1.27
C ARG A 33 -1.10 9.56 -2.41
N GLU A 34 0.22 9.53 -2.44
CA GLU A 34 1.04 10.13 -3.49
C GLU A 34 1.87 9.03 -4.14
N TRP A 35 1.91 9.03 -5.47
CA TRP A 35 2.70 8.12 -6.29
C TRP A 35 3.69 8.96 -7.08
N ILE A 36 4.98 8.66 -6.90
CA ILE A 36 6.07 9.26 -7.68
C ILE A 36 6.73 8.14 -8.47
N VAL A 37 6.75 8.29 -9.79
CA VAL A 37 7.28 7.27 -10.71
C VAL A 37 8.49 7.82 -11.42
N ASN A 38 9.58 7.05 -11.42
CA ASN A 38 10.73 7.27 -12.29
C ASN A 38 11.11 5.95 -13.00
N GLU A 39 12.15 5.97 -13.82
CA GLU A 39 12.52 4.83 -14.68
C GLU A 39 12.80 3.52 -13.93
N LYS A 40 13.23 3.57 -12.66
CA LYS A 40 13.68 2.40 -11.89
C LYS A 40 12.96 2.22 -10.56
N GLU A 41 12.01 3.10 -10.26
CA GLU A 41 11.44 3.20 -8.94
C GLU A 41 10.00 3.72 -8.98
N LEU A 42 9.15 3.08 -8.19
CA LEU A 42 7.85 3.59 -7.80
C LEU A 42 7.90 3.89 -6.29
N GLN A 43 7.69 5.14 -5.92
CA GLN A 43 7.48 5.55 -4.54
C GLN A 43 5.99 5.79 -4.30
N ILE A 44 5.47 5.27 -3.19
CA ILE A 44 4.12 5.48 -2.72
C ILE A 44 4.22 6.05 -1.31
N ALA A 45 3.73 7.27 -1.10
CA ALA A 45 3.65 7.90 0.20
C ALA A 45 2.18 7.94 0.66
N ASP A 46 1.90 7.28 1.78
CA ASP A 46 0.61 7.33 2.46
C ASP A 46 0.69 8.34 3.60
N GLU A 47 -0.30 9.23 3.71
CA GLU A 47 -0.47 10.17 4.82
C GLU A 47 -1.90 10.09 5.38
N ILE A 48 -2.03 9.93 6.70
CA ILE A 48 -3.28 9.85 7.44
C ILE A 48 -3.41 11.10 8.30
N LYS A 49 -4.41 11.93 7.99
CA LYS A 49 -4.77 13.12 8.78
C LYS A 49 -6.02 12.84 9.59
N GLY A 50 -5.97 13.11 10.89
CA GLY A 50 -7.10 12.91 11.82
C GLY A 50 -6.62 12.65 13.25
N LYS A 51 -7.57 12.57 14.21
CA LYS A 51 -7.24 12.28 15.62
C LYS A 51 -6.77 10.84 15.83
N LYS A 52 -7.25 9.90 15.01
CA LYS A 52 -6.79 8.51 14.96
C LYS A 52 -5.95 8.35 13.69
N ALA A 53 -4.65 8.11 13.85
CA ALA A 53 -3.70 8.04 12.74
C ALA A 53 -2.95 6.70 12.64
N GLU A 54 -3.33 5.72 13.46
CA GLU A 54 -2.90 4.34 13.29
C GLU A 54 -3.65 3.73 12.09
N ALA A 55 -2.89 3.19 11.16
CA ALA A 55 -3.42 2.61 9.94
C ALA A 55 -2.68 1.33 9.58
N THR A 56 -3.33 0.51 8.75
CA THR A 56 -2.77 -0.73 8.23
C THR A 56 -2.79 -0.68 6.71
N ALA A 57 -1.61 -0.78 6.10
CA ALA A 57 -1.46 -0.95 4.66
C ALA A 57 -1.36 -2.44 4.31
N TYR A 58 -2.00 -2.83 3.21
CA TYR A 58 -1.94 -4.17 2.67
C TYR A 58 -1.32 -4.16 1.28
N ILE A 59 -0.25 -4.95 1.09
CA ILE A 59 0.37 -5.16 -0.23
C ILE A 59 0.15 -6.63 -0.61
N HIS A 60 -0.76 -6.86 -1.54
CA HIS A 60 -1.11 -8.20 -2.00
C HIS A 60 -0.16 -8.66 -3.09
N LEU A 61 0.48 -9.81 -2.91
CA LEU A 61 1.38 -10.39 -3.90
C LEU A 61 0.63 -11.35 -4.81
N HIS A 62 1.08 -11.44 -6.06
CA HIS A 62 0.69 -12.53 -6.95
C HIS A 62 1.11 -13.89 -6.33
N PRO A 63 0.32 -14.97 -6.48
CA PRO A 63 0.62 -16.28 -5.87
C PRO A 63 2.03 -16.83 -6.12
N GLU A 64 2.64 -16.48 -7.25
CA GLU A 64 4.01 -16.91 -7.60
C GLU A 64 5.12 -16.05 -6.98
N VAL A 65 4.79 -14.91 -6.38
CA VAL A 65 5.77 -14.00 -5.78
C VAL A 65 5.90 -14.35 -4.31
N LYS A 66 7.06 -14.91 -3.95
CA LYS A 66 7.42 -15.21 -2.56
C LYS A 66 8.36 -14.11 -2.05
N PRO A 67 7.99 -13.37 -1.00
CA PRO A 67 8.84 -12.35 -0.42
C PRO A 67 10.00 -12.99 0.35
N ILE A 68 11.22 -12.51 0.08
CA ILE A 68 12.43 -12.90 0.81
C ILE A 68 12.90 -11.69 1.58
N LYS A 69 12.96 -11.77 2.91
CA LYS A 69 13.48 -10.69 3.74
C LYS A 69 14.99 -10.59 3.53
N ILE A 70 15.49 -9.44 3.07
CA ILE A 70 16.93 -9.17 2.92
C ILE A 70 17.45 -8.50 4.19
N GLU A 71 16.75 -7.44 4.62
CA GLU A 71 17.08 -6.65 5.81
C GLU A 71 15.79 -6.28 6.55
N GLU A 72 15.90 -5.50 7.62
CA GLU A 72 14.74 -4.88 8.25
C GLU A 72 14.01 -3.98 7.25
N CYS A 73 12.72 -4.22 7.06
CA CYS A 73 11.87 -3.47 6.14
C CYS A 73 12.26 -3.52 4.64
N VAL A 74 13.20 -4.39 4.27
CA VAL A 74 13.62 -4.61 2.87
C VAL A 74 13.37 -6.05 2.44
N TYR A 75 12.64 -6.22 1.34
CA TYR A 75 12.20 -7.53 0.83
C TYR A 75 12.46 -7.67 -0.68
N LYS A 76 13.01 -8.82 -1.09
CA LYS A 76 13.10 -9.19 -2.51
C LYS A 76 11.79 -9.83 -2.98
N LEU A 77 11.29 -9.37 -4.12
CA LEU A 77 10.05 -9.82 -4.79
C LEU A 77 10.35 -10.19 -6.24
N LYS A 78 10.87 -11.41 -6.49
CA LYS A 78 11.42 -11.81 -7.81
C LYS A 78 12.48 -10.80 -8.28
N ASN A 79 12.17 -9.97 -9.27
CA ASN A 79 13.10 -8.98 -9.82
C ASN A 79 13.04 -7.65 -9.05
N LEU A 80 12.00 -7.39 -8.27
CA LEU A 80 11.81 -6.14 -7.55
C LEU A 80 12.37 -6.20 -6.13
N THR A 81 12.72 -5.05 -5.58
CA THR A 81 13.03 -4.85 -4.16
C THR A 81 12.01 -3.90 -3.56
N LEU A 82 11.32 -4.34 -2.52
CA LEU A 82 10.40 -3.55 -1.71
C LEU A 82 11.16 -2.99 -0.50
N VAL A 83 11.06 -1.69 -0.28
CA VAL A 83 11.60 -0.99 0.89
C VAL A 83 10.46 -0.24 1.56
N LEU A 84 10.34 -0.36 2.88
CA LEU A 84 9.33 0.31 3.69
C LEU A 84 10.01 1.27 4.67
N ASP A 85 9.63 2.54 4.65
CA ASP A 85 10.07 3.52 5.64
C ASP A 85 8.91 3.91 6.55
N ASN A 86 9.21 4.03 7.85
CA ASN A 86 8.27 4.29 8.95
C ASN A 86 7.17 3.22 9.23
N PRO A 87 7.41 1.90 9.06
CA PRO A 87 6.49 0.92 9.63
C PRO A 87 6.67 0.82 11.15
N ILE A 88 5.56 0.60 11.86
CA ILE A 88 5.55 0.13 13.25
C ILE A 88 5.77 -1.38 13.30
N SER A 89 5.11 -2.11 12.40
CA SER A 89 5.26 -3.55 12.28
C SER A 89 4.97 -4.01 10.86
N VAL A 90 5.62 -5.11 10.46
CA VAL A 90 5.42 -5.74 9.16
C VAL A 90 5.27 -7.24 9.37
N THR A 91 4.09 -7.78 9.03
CA THR A 91 3.84 -9.22 9.00
C THR A 91 3.53 -9.68 7.58
N ILE A 92 3.82 -10.94 7.29
CA ILE A 92 3.49 -11.57 6.01
C ILE A 92 2.47 -12.66 6.33
N GLU A 93 1.29 -12.55 5.73
CA GLU A 93 0.17 -13.45 5.98
C GLU A 93 -0.31 -14.09 4.69
N SER A 94 -0.85 -15.31 4.80
CA SER A 94 -1.51 -15.98 3.68
C SER A 94 -2.91 -15.41 3.46
N TYR A 95 -3.33 -15.27 2.20
CA TYR A 95 -4.68 -14.89 1.81
C TYR A 95 -5.11 -15.64 0.54
N LEU A 96 -6.41 -15.61 0.27
CA LEU A 96 -6.98 -16.17 -0.96
C LEU A 96 -6.97 -15.13 -2.08
N PHE A 97 -6.06 -15.29 -3.04
CA PHE A 97 -6.03 -14.53 -4.28
C PHE A 97 -7.13 -14.99 -5.23
N CYS A 98 -7.90 -14.04 -5.77
CA CYS A 98 -8.97 -14.34 -6.72
C CYS A 98 -8.41 -14.47 -8.14
N LEU A 99 -8.50 -15.68 -8.72
CA LEU A 99 -8.17 -15.94 -10.12
C LEU A 99 -9.37 -15.71 -11.04
N GLY A 100 -10.59 -15.70 -10.49
CA GLY A 100 -11.83 -15.53 -11.23
C GLY A 100 -13.04 -15.94 -10.40
N PHE A 101 -14.23 -15.92 -11.01
CA PHE A 101 -15.46 -16.30 -10.33
C PHE A 101 -15.35 -17.72 -9.73
N ASN A 102 -15.52 -17.82 -8.41
CA ASN A 102 -15.36 -19.05 -7.64
C ASN A 102 -14.01 -19.78 -7.81
N LYS A 103 -12.94 -19.06 -8.16
CA LYS A 103 -11.58 -19.62 -8.28
C LYS A 103 -10.63 -18.80 -7.44
N THR A 104 -10.06 -19.42 -6.41
CA THR A 104 -9.08 -18.80 -5.53
C THR A 104 -7.82 -19.65 -5.39
N GLN A 105 -6.69 -19.00 -5.18
CA GLN A 105 -5.40 -19.62 -4.90
C GLN A 105 -4.77 -19.00 -3.65
N GLN A 106 -4.02 -19.78 -2.88
CA GLN A 106 -3.25 -19.23 -1.77
C GLN A 106 -2.12 -18.32 -2.28
N ALA A 107 -2.01 -17.14 -1.68
CA ALA A 107 -0.97 -16.17 -1.94
C ALA A 107 -0.56 -15.47 -0.64
N GLN A 108 0.43 -14.60 -0.70
CA GLN A 108 0.93 -13.87 0.45
C GLN A 108 0.67 -12.37 0.31
N ARG A 109 0.43 -11.69 1.43
CA ARG A 109 0.35 -10.24 1.49
C ARG A 109 1.17 -9.70 2.64
N PHE A 110 1.71 -8.51 2.48
CA PHE A 110 2.24 -7.74 3.61
C PHE A 110 1.09 -7.07 4.34
N VAL A 111 1.17 -7.10 5.67
CA VAL A 111 0.32 -6.35 6.58
C VAL A 111 1.23 -5.41 7.36
N ILE A 112 1.11 -4.12 7.08
CA ILE A 112 2.05 -3.10 7.55
C ILE A 112 1.28 -2.14 8.45
N SER A 113 1.58 -2.14 9.75
CA SER A 113 1.03 -1.15 10.67
C SER A 113 1.93 0.07 10.67
N PHE A 114 1.36 1.27 10.66
CA PHE A 114 2.09 2.53 10.71
C PHE A 114 1.26 3.63 11.37
N ASN A 115 1.91 4.74 11.72
CA ASN A 115 1.25 5.90 12.32
C ASN A 115 1.53 7.15 11.49
N LYS A 116 0.46 7.85 11.09
CA LYS A 116 0.43 9.06 10.23
C LYS A 116 1.00 8.90 8.84
N SER A 117 2.15 8.29 8.66
CA SER A 117 2.83 8.21 7.37
C SER A 117 3.50 6.86 7.14
N LEU A 118 3.43 6.37 5.92
CA LEU A 118 4.18 5.21 5.44
C LEU A 118 4.75 5.55 4.07
N LYS A 119 6.05 5.30 3.87
CA LYS A 119 6.66 5.35 2.54
C LYS A 119 6.95 3.93 2.08
N THR A 120 6.45 3.60 0.90
CA THR A 120 6.66 2.32 0.24
C THR A 120 7.42 2.56 -1.05
N THR A 121 8.52 1.87 -1.23
CA THR A 121 9.38 2.05 -2.40
C THR A 121 9.60 0.71 -3.09
N LEU A 122 9.28 0.64 -4.38
CA LEU A 122 9.55 -0.51 -5.24
C LEU A 122 10.66 -0.16 -6.23
N LYS A 123 11.78 -0.88 -6.18
CA LYS A 123 12.93 -0.70 -7.07
C LYS A 123 13.11 -1.90 -7.99
N THR A 124 13.41 -1.68 -9.26
CA THR A 124 13.77 -2.72 -10.25
C THR A 124 15.28 -2.93 -10.30
#